data_AF-D0L6G8-F1
#
_entry.id   AF-D0L6G8-F1
#
_cell.length_a   1.000
_cell.length_b   1.000
_cell.length_c   1.000
_cell.angle_alpha   90.00
_cell.angle_beta   90.00
_cell.angle_gamma   90.00
#
_symmetry.space_group_name_H-M   'P 1'
#
loop_
_entity.id
_entity.type
_entity.pdbx_description
1 polymer ?
#
loop_
_entity_poly.entity_id
_entity_poly.type
_entity_poly.pdbx_seq_one_letter_code
_entity_poly.pdbx_strand_id
1 'polypeptide(L)'
;MTDRSVRMTVDHVRRQLSRYTVDTTVDESSDPRLRQSIEWLISSQLPSGGFGNNSAAYTAIAVKAIRSWQPGWSQSDGFERAARHVIASSSNGKLETVWDTAVAANALAGSAYTDTWVDQATDYLSQLVPDPHLKPHHIAQLLITVTARRPDSNSIPEWVSILRTQRIYPATPYCLGQVSSALVAAPEANIDLRLQCDELGAWLGSVDVTKANFVEYCSALVGLSASTHPTHSARVSACVDDLFSDGRRLDGSWYHDAWETSWALLALKLASARKLVTLSVHDLALILEDADKLADNLQESYRNRFSVLNPSYFWNVVAYSQVLLILVALAVYGIFLSQDSGWYIGFVSLLLVPGLGTVRQLWHLRSMTLNQDN
;
A
#
# COMPACT_ATOMS: atom_id res chain seq x y z
N MET A 1 -11.43 24.43 -38.66
CA MET A 1 -10.04 23.94 -38.49
C MET A 1 -9.61 23.81 -37.03
N THR A 2 -10.22 24.55 -36.10
CA THR A 2 -9.96 24.52 -34.65
C THR A 2 -10.36 23.19 -33.96
N ASP A 3 -11.46 22.56 -34.40
CA ASP A 3 -12.01 21.36 -33.75
C ASP A 3 -11.12 20.10 -33.89
N ARG A 4 -10.45 19.95 -35.05
CA ARG A 4 -9.55 18.81 -35.31
C ARG A 4 -8.26 18.89 -34.49
N SER A 5 -7.76 20.10 -34.24
CA SER A 5 -6.55 20.33 -33.44
C SER A 5 -6.80 20.05 -31.96
N VAL A 6 -7.94 20.51 -31.43
CA VAL A 6 -8.33 20.26 -30.03
C VAL A 6 -8.50 18.75 -29.79
N ARG A 7 -9.18 18.05 -30.70
CA ARG A 7 -9.37 16.59 -30.60
C ARG A 7 -8.05 15.82 -30.59
N MET A 8 -7.09 16.18 -31.46
CA MET A 8 -5.76 15.54 -31.48
C MET A 8 -4.94 15.81 -30.22
N THR A 9 -5.01 17.02 -29.65
CA THR A 9 -4.33 17.35 -28.39
C THR A 9 -4.93 16.57 -27.23
N VAL A 10 -6.27 16.50 -27.13
CA VAL A 10 -6.96 15.71 -26.10
C VAL A 10 -6.62 14.22 -26.22
N ASP A 11 -6.62 13.65 -27.44
CA ASP A 11 -6.24 12.25 -27.66
C ASP A 11 -4.75 11.97 -27.40
N HIS A 12 -3.88 12.96 -27.57
CA HIS A 12 -2.47 12.86 -27.22
C HIS A 12 -2.26 12.90 -25.71
N VAL A 13 -2.90 13.85 -25.02
CA VAL A 13 -2.86 13.98 -23.56
C VAL A 13 -3.48 12.75 -22.90
N ARG A 14 -4.61 12.24 -23.40
CA ARG A 14 -5.23 11.00 -22.92
C ARG A 14 -4.30 9.79 -23.06
N ARG A 15 -3.57 9.67 -24.18
CA ARG A 15 -2.57 8.62 -24.41
C ARG A 15 -1.30 8.78 -23.57
N GLN A 16 -0.91 10.00 -23.25
CA GLN A 16 0.21 10.28 -22.34
C GLN A 16 -0.19 9.95 -20.90
N LEU A 17 -1.38 10.38 -20.45
CA LEU A 17 -1.91 10.16 -19.11
C LEU A 17 -2.30 8.71 -18.84
N SER A 18 -2.77 7.96 -19.84
CA SER A 18 -2.97 6.51 -19.72
C SER A 18 -1.67 5.73 -19.50
N ARG A 19 -0.51 6.39 -19.65
CA ARG A 19 0.81 5.83 -19.28
C ARG A 19 1.25 6.24 -17.87
N TYR A 20 0.58 7.22 -17.24
CA TYR A 20 0.78 7.65 -15.85
C TYR A 20 -0.21 6.96 -14.92
N THR A 21 -0.44 5.67 -15.16
CA THR A 21 -1.02 4.79 -14.16
C THR A 21 -0.09 4.79 -12.95
N VAL A 22 -0.52 5.40 -11.84
CA VAL A 22 0.19 5.27 -10.57
C VAL A 22 -0.40 4.07 -9.85
N ASP A 23 0.42 3.02 -9.73
CA ASP A 23 0.15 1.94 -8.79
C ASP A 23 0.24 2.53 -7.38
N THR A 24 -0.89 2.85 -6.78
CA THR A 24 -0.93 3.21 -5.36
C THR A 24 -1.27 1.97 -4.56
N THR A 25 -0.55 1.78 -3.46
CA THR A 25 -0.97 0.81 -2.46
C THR A 25 -2.20 1.37 -1.77
N VAL A 26 -3.33 0.66 -1.79
CA VAL A 26 -4.47 1.00 -0.95
C VAL A 26 -4.14 0.50 0.47
N ASP A 27 -3.93 1.42 1.38
CA ASP A 27 -3.76 1.12 2.79
C ASP A 27 -4.90 1.73 3.63
N GLU A 28 -4.93 1.42 4.92
CA GLU A 28 -5.94 1.96 5.84
C GLU A 28 -5.98 3.50 5.88
N SER A 29 -4.87 4.16 5.54
CA SER A 29 -4.79 5.62 5.52
C SER A 29 -5.45 6.21 4.27
N SER A 30 -5.53 5.43 3.19
CA SER A 30 -6.10 5.84 1.91
C SER A 30 -7.61 5.63 1.78
N ASP A 31 -8.22 4.70 2.53
CA ASP A 31 -9.67 4.43 2.46
C ASP A 31 -10.29 4.20 3.86
N PRO A 32 -11.05 5.18 4.42
CA PRO A 32 -11.65 5.06 5.75
C PRO A 32 -12.66 3.92 5.85
N ARG A 33 -13.20 3.43 4.72
CA ARG A 33 -14.12 2.29 4.69
C ARG A 33 -13.46 1.02 5.17
N LEU A 34 -12.16 0.84 4.89
CA LEU A 34 -11.38 -0.33 5.31
C LEU A 34 -11.19 -0.35 6.82
N ARG A 35 -10.79 0.78 7.42
CA ARG A 35 -10.67 0.91 8.87
C ARG A 35 -11.99 0.57 9.55
N GLN A 36 -13.10 1.12 9.04
CA GLN A 36 -14.44 0.81 9.58
C GLN A 36 -14.75 -0.69 9.52
N SER A 37 -14.42 -1.36 8.41
CA SER A 37 -14.64 -2.81 8.26
C SER A 37 -13.78 -3.64 9.21
N ILE A 38 -12.53 -3.23 9.45
CA ILE A 38 -11.63 -3.90 10.39
C ILE A 38 -12.13 -3.72 11.83
N GLU A 39 -12.50 -2.51 12.20
CA GLU A 39 -13.07 -2.19 13.52
C GLU A 39 -14.37 -2.96 13.77
N TRP A 40 -15.26 -3.03 12.76
CA TRP A 40 -16.45 -3.86 12.84
C TRP A 40 -16.10 -5.32 13.08
N LEU A 41 -15.17 -5.88 12.29
CA LEU A 41 -14.77 -7.27 12.43
C LEU A 41 -14.21 -7.54 13.84
N ILE A 42 -13.32 -6.70 14.36
CA ILE A 42 -12.81 -6.79 15.74
C ILE A 42 -13.95 -6.74 16.75
N SER A 43 -14.91 -5.83 16.59
CA SER A 43 -16.05 -5.67 17.50
C SER A 43 -17.04 -6.84 17.46
N SER A 44 -17.07 -7.59 16.36
CA SER A 44 -17.94 -8.76 16.17
C SER A 44 -17.46 -10.01 16.90
N GLN A 45 -16.29 -9.96 17.55
CA GLN A 45 -15.75 -11.08 18.31
C GLN A 45 -16.72 -11.50 19.44
N LEU A 46 -17.02 -12.79 19.50
CA LEU A 46 -17.88 -13.36 20.54
C LEU A 46 -17.16 -13.38 21.90
N PRO A 47 -17.89 -13.42 23.03
CA PRO A 47 -17.27 -13.55 24.36
C PRO A 47 -16.37 -14.78 24.52
N SER A 48 -16.63 -15.86 23.77
CA SER A 48 -15.77 -17.06 23.69
C SER A 48 -14.40 -16.80 23.06
N GLY A 49 -14.24 -15.70 22.33
CA GLY A 49 -13.08 -15.39 21.49
C GLY A 49 -13.27 -15.75 20.02
N GLY A 50 -14.30 -16.55 19.68
CA GLY A 50 -14.59 -16.95 18.31
C GLY A 50 -15.25 -15.84 17.48
N PHE A 51 -15.39 -16.09 16.17
CA PHE A 51 -16.08 -15.21 15.23
C PHE A 51 -17.16 -15.98 14.44
N GLY A 52 -18.18 -15.26 13.96
CA GLY A 52 -19.24 -15.81 13.11
C GLY A 52 -19.96 -16.99 13.76
N ASN A 53 -19.90 -18.17 13.13
CA ASN A 53 -20.49 -19.41 13.64
C ASN A 53 -19.71 -20.04 14.82
N ASN A 54 -18.74 -19.33 15.40
CA ASN A 54 -17.90 -19.78 16.51
C ASN A 54 -17.00 -21.00 16.17
N SER A 55 -16.79 -21.31 14.89
CA SER A 55 -15.84 -22.35 14.48
C SER A 55 -14.38 -21.87 14.55
N ALA A 56 -13.45 -22.81 14.76
CA ALA A 56 -12.01 -22.52 14.74
C ALA A 56 -11.56 -21.98 13.37
N ALA A 57 -12.12 -22.52 12.29
CA ALA A 57 -11.86 -22.11 10.91
C ALA A 57 -12.24 -20.65 10.65
N TYR A 58 -13.46 -20.25 11.03
CA TYR A 58 -13.94 -18.87 10.87
C TYR A 58 -13.12 -17.91 11.71
N THR A 59 -12.82 -18.31 12.95
CA THR A 59 -11.99 -17.53 13.87
C THR A 59 -10.59 -17.33 13.29
N ALA A 60 -9.97 -18.37 12.74
CA ALA A 60 -8.66 -18.28 12.12
C ALA A 60 -8.65 -17.35 10.90
N ILE A 61 -9.66 -17.42 10.03
CA ILE A 61 -9.79 -16.50 8.89
C ILE A 61 -9.97 -15.04 9.35
N ALA A 62 -10.80 -14.78 10.36
CA ALA A 62 -10.97 -13.45 10.92
C ALA A 62 -9.68 -12.90 11.53
N VAL A 63 -8.97 -13.72 12.32
CA VAL A 63 -7.65 -13.35 12.87
C VAL A 63 -6.65 -13.04 11.75
N LYS A 64 -6.60 -13.87 10.69
CA LYS A 64 -5.73 -13.66 9.54
C LYS A 64 -6.05 -12.34 8.84
N ALA A 65 -7.34 -12.04 8.63
CA ALA A 65 -7.80 -10.79 8.03
C ALA A 65 -7.37 -9.58 8.88
N ILE A 66 -7.72 -9.56 10.17
CA ILE A 66 -7.40 -8.44 11.08
C ILE A 66 -5.89 -8.21 11.11
N ARG A 67 -5.08 -9.26 11.32
CA ARG A 67 -3.63 -9.12 11.42
C ARG A 67 -2.96 -8.67 10.14
N SER A 68 -3.54 -8.98 8.97
CA SER A 68 -3.00 -8.52 7.69
C SER A 68 -3.08 -7.00 7.52
N TRP A 69 -4.02 -6.36 8.22
CA TRP A 69 -4.23 -4.91 8.22
C TRP A 69 -3.63 -4.24 9.47
N GLN A 70 -3.83 -4.84 10.64
CA GLN A 70 -3.36 -4.36 11.94
C GLN A 70 -2.44 -5.38 12.64
N PRO A 71 -1.15 -5.49 12.25
CA PRO A 71 -0.22 -6.43 12.85
C PRO A 71 -0.09 -6.30 14.38
N GLY A 72 -0.23 -5.08 14.91
CA GLY A 72 -0.18 -4.80 16.36
C GLY A 72 -1.33 -5.40 17.16
N TRP A 73 -2.43 -5.82 16.51
CA TRP A 73 -3.54 -6.49 17.19
C TRP A 73 -3.14 -7.82 17.85
N SER A 74 -2.02 -8.43 17.43
CA SER A 74 -1.45 -9.63 18.05
C SER A 74 -1.07 -9.49 19.53
N GLN A 75 -0.94 -8.25 20.01
CA GLN A 75 -0.63 -7.94 21.42
C GLN A 75 -1.88 -7.61 22.25
N SER A 76 -3.08 -7.76 21.67
CA SER A 76 -4.34 -7.44 22.35
C SER A 76 -4.97 -8.66 23.03
N ASP A 77 -5.78 -8.40 24.05
CA ASP A 77 -6.63 -9.41 24.69
C ASP A 77 -7.58 -10.09 23.67
N GLY A 78 -8.00 -9.36 22.64
CA GLY A 78 -8.86 -9.88 21.58
C GLY A 78 -8.18 -11.00 20.80
N PHE A 79 -6.92 -10.79 20.40
CA PHE A 79 -6.13 -11.83 19.75
C PHE A 79 -5.92 -13.04 20.66
N GLU A 80 -5.58 -12.83 21.93
CA GLU A 80 -5.34 -13.93 22.87
C GLU A 80 -6.60 -14.79 23.06
N ARG A 81 -7.78 -14.17 23.19
CA ARG A 81 -9.05 -14.91 23.26
C ARG A 81 -9.33 -15.71 21.99
N ALA A 82 -9.08 -15.14 20.81
CA ALA A 82 -9.25 -15.84 19.54
C ALA A 82 -8.30 -17.03 19.41
N ALA A 83 -7.03 -16.84 19.79
CA ALA A 83 -6.02 -17.90 19.81
C ALA A 83 -6.42 -19.03 20.75
N ARG A 84 -6.85 -18.71 21.99
CA ARG A 84 -7.37 -19.70 22.95
C ARG A 84 -8.54 -20.50 22.37
N HIS A 85 -9.49 -19.82 21.74
CA HIS A 85 -10.66 -20.45 21.13
C HIS A 85 -10.26 -21.47 20.05
N VAL A 86 -9.35 -21.10 19.16
CA VAL A 86 -8.82 -21.99 18.11
C VAL A 86 -8.04 -23.17 18.72
N ILE A 87 -7.13 -22.90 19.65
CA ILE A 87 -6.28 -23.93 20.28
C ILE A 87 -7.12 -24.93 21.08
N ALA A 88 -8.14 -24.45 21.81
CA ALA A 88 -9.03 -25.32 22.59
C ALA A 88 -9.86 -26.28 21.71
N SER A 89 -10.03 -25.96 20.43
CA SER A 89 -10.72 -26.82 19.45
C SER A 89 -9.78 -27.83 18.78
N SER A 90 -8.50 -27.83 19.13
CA SER A 90 -7.47 -28.65 18.49
C SER A 90 -7.04 -29.84 19.35
N SER A 91 -6.47 -30.86 18.69
CA SER A 91 -5.82 -31.98 19.35
C SER A 91 -4.42 -32.16 18.77
N ASN A 92 -3.39 -31.95 19.60
CA ASN A 92 -1.97 -32.07 19.22
C ASN A 92 -1.59 -31.24 17.97
N GLY A 93 -1.99 -29.96 17.94
CA GLY A 93 -1.73 -29.07 16.80
C GLY A 93 -2.63 -29.29 15.58
N LYS A 94 -3.66 -30.15 15.68
CA LYS A 94 -4.55 -30.49 14.56
C LYS A 94 -5.96 -29.99 14.80
N LEU A 95 -6.55 -29.36 13.79
CA LEU A 95 -7.98 -29.06 13.72
C LEU A 95 -8.70 -30.11 12.87
N GLU A 96 -10.01 -29.94 12.70
CA GLU A 96 -10.89 -30.88 11.99
C GLU A 96 -10.37 -31.23 10.59
N THR A 97 -9.88 -30.25 9.84
CA THR A 97 -9.32 -30.46 8.51
C THR A 97 -7.89 -29.93 8.35
N VAL A 98 -7.21 -30.43 7.33
CA VAL A 98 -5.91 -29.90 6.87
C VAL A 98 -6.01 -28.40 6.54
N TRP A 99 -7.13 -27.99 5.93
CA TRP A 99 -7.38 -26.60 5.58
C TRP A 99 -7.47 -25.73 6.84
N ASP A 100 -8.28 -26.13 7.83
CA ASP A 100 -8.45 -25.37 9.07
C ASP A 100 -7.13 -25.22 9.81
N THR A 101 -6.38 -26.33 9.90
CA THR A 101 -5.08 -26.38 10.57
C THR A 101 -4.08 -25.45 9.91
N ALA A 102 -3.98 -25.48 8.58
CA ALA A 102 -3.09 -24.65 7.79
C ALA A 102 -3.43 -23.15 7.91
N VAL A 103 -4.72 -22.81 7.81
CA VAL A 103 -5.19 -21.43 7.95
C VAL A 103 -4.91 -20.91 9.36
N ALA A 104 -5.19 -21.70 10.39
CA ALA A 104 -4.95 -21.34 11.80
C ALA A 104 -3.47 -21.18 12.13
N ALA A 105 -2.60 -22.08 11.66
CA ALA A 105 -1.15 -21.96 11.86
C ALA A 105 -0.61 -20.66 11.26
N ASN A 106 -1.06 -20.31 10.05
CA ASN A 106 -0.70 -19.02 9.44
C ASN A 106 -1.29 -17.82 10.19
N ALA A 107 -2.53 -17.90 10.61
CA ALA A 107 -3.24 -16.82 11.30
C ALA A 107 -2.65 -16.50 12.67
N LEU A 108 -2.13 -17.49 13.39
CA LEU A 108 -1.65 -17.35 14.77
C LEU A 108 -0.15 -17.07 14.89
N ALA A 109 0.65 -17.44 13.89
CA ALA A 109 2.12 -17.35 13.97
C ALA A 109 2.70 -15.97 14.30
N GLY A 110 3.88 -15.96 14.94
CA GLY A 110 4.59 -14.73 15.32
C GLY A 110 4.08 -14.11 16.63
N SER A 111 3.48 -14.92 17.49
CA SER A 111 3.10 -14.56 18.85
C SER A 111 3.59 -15.62 19.81
N ALA A 112 4.38 -15.21 20.80
CA ALA A 112 4.95 -16.07 21.84
C ALA A 112 3.89 -16.93 22.55
N TYR A 113 2.66 -16.42 22.65
CA TYR A 113 1.53 -17.15 23.22
C TYR A 113 1.17 -18.42 22.43
N THR A 114 1.33 -18.39 21.11
CA THR A 114 0.86 -19.44 20.18
C THR A 114 1.98 -20.30 19.61
N ASP A 115 3.25 -19.91 19.79
CA ASP A 115 4.39 -20.50 19.08
C ASP A 115 4.45 -22.03 19.23
N THR A 116 4.29 -22.57 20.44
CA THR A 116 4.29 -24.03 20.66
C THR A 116 3.19 -24.74 19.86
N TRP A 117 1.99 -24.17 19.80
CA TRP A 117 0.89 -24.78 19.03
C TRP A 117 1.12 -24.64 17.52
N VAL A 118 1.60 -23.49 17.08
CA VAL A 118 1.92 -23.22 15.67
C VAL A 118 3.02 -24.17 15.18
N ASP A 119 4.03 -24.43 16.00
CA ASP A 119 5.09 -25.40 15.70
C ASP A 119 4.52 -26.81 15.55
N GLN A 120 3.69 -27.27 16.51
CA GLN A 120 3.03 -28.58 16.43
C GLN A 120 2.16 -28.72 15.17
N ALA A 121 1.36 -27.68 14.85
CA ALA A 121 0.52 -27.66 13.67
C ALA A 121 1.34 -27.70 12.38
N THR A 122 2.42 -26.93 12.33
CA THR A 122 3.34 -26.88 11.18
C THR A 122 4.06 -28.22 11.00
N ASP A 123 4.51 -28.85 12.09
CA ASP A 123 5.16 -30.15 12.07
C ASP A 123 4.21 -31.23 11.54
N TYR A 124 2.97 -31.26 12.04
CA TYR A 124 1.92 -32.12 11.51
C TYR A 124 1.72 -31.93 9.99
N LEU A 125 1.56 -30.69 9.53
CA LEU A 125 1.35 -30.38 8.11
C LEU A 125 2.54 -30.80 7.24
N SER A 126 3.77 -30.60 7.73
CA SER A 126 4.99 -30.96 6.99
C SER A 126 5.22 -32.46 6.86
N GLN A 127 4.69 -33.25 7.80
CA GLN A 127 4.78 -34.71 7.82
C GLN A 127 3.67 -35.41 7.03
N LEU A 128 2.70 -34.68 6.49
CA LEU A 128 1.65 -35.26 5.66
C LEU A 128 2.24 -35.82 4.36
N VAL A 129 1.89 -37.07 4.07
CA VAL A 129 2.22 -37.71 2.80
C VAL A 129 1.35 -37.10 1.70
N PRO A 130 1.91 -36.74 0.54
CA PRO A 130 1.17 -36.24 -0.60
C PRO A 130 0.01 -37.15 -1.01
N ASP A 131 -1.20 -36.58 -0.99
CA ASP A 131 -2.46 -37.29 -1.23
C ASP A 131 -3.30 -36.59 -2.31
N PRO A 132 -3.45 -37.17 -3.51
CA PRO A 132 -4.26 -36.61 -4.58
C PRO A 132 -5.78 -36.74 -4.33
N HIS A 133 -6.22 -37.32 -3.22
CA HIS A 133 -7.63 -37.33 -2.81
C HIS A 133 -7.98 -36.13 -1.93
N LEU A 134 -6.98 -35.39 -1.43
CA LEU A 134 -7.23 -34.16 -0.68
C LEU A 134 -7.78 -33.08 -1.61
N LYS A 135 -8.77 -32.33 -1.12
CA LYS A 135 -9.39 -31.24 -1.89
C LYS A 135 -8.32 -30.20 -2.29
N PRO A 136 -8.29 -29.69 -3.53
CA PRO A 136 -7.19 -28.85 -3.98
C PRO A 136 -6.99 -27.57 -3.16
N HIS A 137 -8.05 -26.94 -2.66
CA HIS A 137 -7.91 -25.77 -1.78
C HIS A 137 -7.32 -26.11 -0.39
N HIS A 138 -7.48 -27.34 0.10
CA HIS A 138 -6.79 -27.80 1.32
C HIS A 138 -5.29 -27.92 1.07
N ILE A 139 -4.90 -28.53 -0.06
CA ILE A 139 -3.50 -28.61 -0.49
C ILE A 139 -2.92 -27.21 -0.66
N ALA A 140 -3.69 -26.27 -1.24
CA ALA A 140 -3.26 -24.89 -1.41
C ALA A 140 -2.92 -24.20 -0.07
N GLN A 141 -3.79 -24.28 0.94
CA GLN A 141 -3.49 -23.70 2.25
C GLN A 141 -2.34 -24.42 2.96
N LEU A 142 -2.26 -25.75 2.86
CA LEU A 142 -1.11 -26.53 3.35
C LEU A 142 0.18 -26.01 2.74
N LEU A 143 0.23 -25.88 1.41
CA LEU A 143 1.42 -25.44 0.68
C LEU A 143 1.82 -24.02 1.07
N ILE A 144 0.86 -23.08 1.16
CA ILE A 144 1.13 -21.70 1.62
C ILE A 144 1.76 -21.72 3.03
N THR A 145 1.24 -22.56 3.92
CA THR A 145 1.73 -22.67 5.31
C THR A 145 3.12 -23.29 5.39
N VAL A 146 3.31 -24.44 4.74
CA VAL A 146 4.56 -25.20 4.77
C VAL A 146 5.67 -24.40 4.09
N THR A 147 5.43 -23.80 2.93
CA THR A 147 6.43 -22.95 2.26
C THR A 147 6.85 -21.75 3.13
N ALA A 148 5.92 -21.13 3.85
CA ALA A 148 6.22 -19.98 4.70
C ALA A 148 6.97 -20.33 6.01
N ARG A 149 6.90 -21.58 6.49
CA ARG A 149 7.38 -21.97 7.83
C ARG A 149 8.42 -23.09 7.83
N ARG A 150 8.40 -23.94 6.80
CA ARG A 150 9.32 -25.06 6.56
C ARG A 150 9.70 -25.04 5.06
N PRO A 151 10.35 -23.97 4.57
CA PRO A 151 10.71 -23.84 3.15
C PRO A 151 11.59 -25.00 2.63
N ASP A 152 12.32 -25.66 3.53
CA ASP A 152 13.17 -26.82 3.22
C ASP A 152 12.43 -28.17 3.25
N SER A 153 11.09 -28.16 3.34
CA SER A 153 10.31 -29.40 3.38
C SER A 153 10.36 -30.15 2.05
N ASN A 154 10.85 -31.39 2.08
CA ASN A 154 10.96 -32.26 0.91
C ASN A 154 9.61 -32.62 0.26
N SER A 155 8.49 -32.41 0.95
CA SER A 155 7.14 -32.68 0.41
C SER A 155 6.59 -31.57 -0.49
N ILE A 156 7.20 -30.37 -0.51
CA ILE A 156 6.72 -29.21 -1.28
C ILE A 156 6.61 -29.52 -2.79
N PRO A 157 7.64 -30.08 -3.47
CA PRO A 157 7.57 -30.35 -4.90
C PRO A 157 6.44 -31.32 -5.28
N GLU A 158 6.17 -32.32 -4.44
CA GLU A 158 5.11 -33.31 -4.67
C GLU A 158 3.72 -32.68 -4.51
N TRP A 159 3.50 -31.85 -3.49
CA TRP A 159 2.25 -31.10 -3.34
C TRP A 159 2.01 -30.12 -4.50
N VAL A 160 3.06 -29.43 -4.97
CA VAL A 160 2.99 -28.58 -6.17
C VAL A 160 2.60 -29.41 -7.40
N SER A 161 3.20 -30.59 -7.57
CA SER A 161 2.87 -31.51 -8.67
C SER A 161 1.40 -31.95 -8.63
N ILE A 162 0.86 -32.26 -7.45
CA ILE A 162 -0.56 -32.60 -7.28
C ILE A 162 -1.46 -31.43 -7.70
N LEU A 163 -1.17 -30.20 -7.24
CA LEU A 163 -1.95 -29.02 -7.62
C LEU A 163 -1.91 -28.72 -9.12
N ARG A 164 -0.82 -29.07 -9.80
CA ARG A 164 -0.70 -28.92 -11.27
C ARG A 164 -1.47 -29.99 -12.04
N THR A 165 -1.47 -31.22 -11.53
CA THR A 165 -2.04 -32.39 -12.22
C THR A 165 -3.52 -32.59 -11.95
N GLN A 166 -4.01 -32.21 -10.78
CA GLN A 166 -5.43 -32.07 -10.52
C GLN A 166 -5.96 -30.93 -11.38
N ARG A 167 -6.37 -31.24 -12.62
CA ARG A 167 -7.30 -30.38 -13.35
C ARG A 167 -8.48 -30.17 -12.43
N ILE A 168 -8.57 -28.97 -11.87
CA ILE A 168 -9.67 -28.58 -11.02
C ILE A 168 -10.88 -28.58 -11.97
N TYR A 169 -11.64 -29.68 -12.06
CA TYR A 169 -12.80 -29.74 -12.94
C TYR A 169 -13.97 -30.45 -12.26
N PRO A 170 -15.12 -29.77 -12.10
CA PRO A 170 -15.30 -28.34 -12.35
C PRO A 170 -14.50 -27.50 -11.33
N ALA A 171 -13.64 -26.60 -11.80
CA ALA A 171 -12.97 -25.63 -10.94
C ALA A 171 -14.02 -24.67 -10.40
N THR A 172 -14.27 -24.70 -9.09
CA THR A 172 -14.94 -23.57 -8.48
C THR A 172 -13.94 -22.40 -8.42
N PRO A 173 -14.38 -21.16 -8.69
CA PRO A 173 -13.54 -19.97 -8.53
C PRO A 173 -12.93 -19.88 -7.12
N TYR A 174 -13.67 -20.36 -6.11
CA TYR A 174 -13.18 -20.50 -4.75
C TYR A 174 -11.91 -21.34 -4.65
N CYS A 175 -11.90 -22.51 -5.30
CA CYS A 175 -10.76 -23.42 -5.27
C CYS A 175 -9.60 -22.89 -6.12
N LEU A 176 -9.91 -22.42 -7.33
CA LEU A 176 -8.93 -21.91 -8.28
C LEU A 176 -8.17 -20.70 -7.71
N GLY A 177 -8.89 -19.78 -7.06
CA GLY A 177 -8.29 -18.61 -6.40
C GLY A 177 -7.22 -18.96 -5.36
N GLN A 178 -7.51 -19.96 -4.50
CA GLN A 178 -6.56 -20.41 -3.49
C GLN A 178 -5.37 -21.16 -4.10
N VAL A 179 -5.61 -21.99 -5.12
CA VAL A 179 -4.53 -22.72 -5.82
C VAL A 179 -3.60 -21.75 -6.52
N SER A 180 -4.12 -20.77 -7.26
CA SER A 180 -3.29 -19.75 -7.90
C SER A 180 -2.47 -18.97 -6.88
N SER A 181 -3.05 -18.61 -5.73
CA SER A 181 -2.31 -17.96 -4.63
C SER A 181 -1.18 -18.84 -4.09
N ALA A 182 -1.40 -20.15 -3.95
CA ALA A 182 -0.38 -21.10 -3.48
C ALA A 182 0.74 -21.32 -4.51
N LEU A 183 0.41 -21.38 -5.79
CA LEU A 183 1.39 -21.55 -6.87
C LEU A 183 2.32 -20.33 -7.02
N VAL A 184 1.86 -19.13 -6.64
CA VAL A 184 2.75 -17.95 -6.60
C VAL A 184 3.83 -18.07 -5.52
N ALA A 185 3.52 -18.76 -4.41
CA ALA A 185 4.50 -19.05 -3.38
C ALA A 185 5.53 -20.12 -3.82
N ALA A 186 5.31 -20.82 -4.94
CA ALA A 186 6.17 -21.87 -5.49
C ALA A 186 6.74 -21.46 -6.86
N PRO A 187 7.99 -20.94 -6.95
CA PRO A 187 8.56 -20.31 -8.15
C PRO A 187 8.55 -21.16 -9.44
N GLU A 188 8.44 -22.48 -9.33
CA GLU A 188 8.49 -23.44 -10.43
C GLU A 188 7.18 -23.55 -11.25
N ALA A 189 6.13 -22.80 -10.90
CA ALA A 189 4.74 -22.99 -11.40
C ALA A 189 4.27 -22.06 -12.55
N ASN A 190 5.17 -21.31 -13.20
CA ASN A 190 4.84 -20.07 -13.94
C ASN A 190 3.79 -20.21 -15.10
N ILE A 191 3.85 -21.23 -15.95
CA ILE A 191 2.94 -21.34 -17.12
C ILE A 191 1.50 -21.71 -16.70
N ASP A 192 1.36 -22.68 -15.81
CA ASP A 192 0.04 -23.17 -15.37
C ASP A 192 -0.70 -22.10 -14.56
N LEU A 193 0.04 -21.33 -13.75
CA LEU A 193 -0.48 -20.18 -13.01
C LEU A 193 -1.15 -19.16 -13.95
N ARG A 194 -0.54 -18.88 -15.12
CA ARG A 194 -1.11 -17.89 -16.05
C ARG A 194 -2.48 -18.32 -16.56
N LEU A 195 -2.63 -19.57 -17.00
CA LEU A 195 -3.92 -20.08 -17.50
C LEU A 195 -5.00 -20.02 -16.43
N GLN A 196 -4.68 -20.40 -15.19
CA GLN A 196 -5.61 -20.29 -14.07
C GLN A 196 -6.01 -18.84 -13.79
N CYS A 197 -5.06 -17.89 -13.87
CA CYS A 197 -5.36 -16.48 -13.72
C CYS A 197 -6.21 -15.92 -14.88
N ASP A 198 -5.97 -16.37 -16.11
CA ASP A 198 -6.80 -16.01 -17.27
C ASP A 198 -8.26 -16.49 -17.05
N GLU A 199 -8.45 -17.72 -16.55
CA GLU A 199 -9.77 -18.28 -16.19
C GLU A 199 -10.45 -17.49 -15.07
N LEU A 200 -9.72 -17.16 -13.99
CA LEU A 200 -10.24 -16.31 -12.91
C LEU A 200 -10.64 -14.92 -13.42
N GLY A 201 -9.81 -14.32 -14.28
CA GLY A 201 -10.07 -13.01 -14.87
C GLY A 201 -11.28 -13.01 -15.80
N ALA A 202 -11.50 -14.10 -16.54
CA ALA A 202 -12.69 -14.29 -17.36
C ALA A 202 -13.94 -14.46 -16.50
N TRP A 203 -13.89 -15.32 -15.46
CA TRP A 203 -15.01 -15.54 -14.57
C TRP A 203 -15.41 -14.26 -13.81
N LEU A 204 -14.45 -13.55 -13.21
CA LEU A 204 -14.67 -12.26 -12.54
C LEU A 204 -15.25 -11.19 -13.47
N GLY A 205 -14.98 -11.28 -14.78
CA GLY A 205 -15.57 -10.38 -15.77
C GLY A 205 -16.96 -10.78 -16.26
N SER A 206 -17.47 -11.94 -15.85
CA SER A 206 -18.73 -12.52 -16.33
C SER A 206 -19.82 -12.62 -15.26
N VAL A 207 -19.49 -12.33 -14.00
CA VAL A 207 -20.40 -12.47 -12.86
C VAL A 207 -20.54 -11.14 -12.12
N ASP A 208 -21.76 -10.87 -11.67
CA ASP A 208 -22.00 -9.81 -10.69
C ASP A 208 -21.67 -10.32 -9.28
N VAL A 209 -21.25 -9.41 -8.41
CA VAL A 209 -21.07 -9.70 -6.98
C VAL A 209 -22.46 -9.86 -6.35
N THR A 210 -22.68 -10.99 -5.68
CA THR A 210 -23.91 -11.28 -4.94
C THR A 210 -23.57 -12.00 -3.65
N LYS A 211 -24.51 -12.05 -2.70
CA LYS A 211 -24.32 -12.85 -1.48
C LYS A 211 -24.00 -14.32 -1.77
N ALA A 212 -24.60 -14.92 -2.81
CA ALA A 212 -24.46 -16.35 -3.09
C ALA A 212 -23.06 -16.74 -3.59
N ASN A 213 -22.38 -15.86 -4.31
CA ASN A 213 -21.05 -16.10 -4.88
C ASN A 213 -19.95 -15.27 -4.21
N PHE A 214 -20.24 -14.56 -3.11
CA PHE A 214 -19.35 -13.55 -2.56
C PHE A 214 -17.97 -14.10 -2.16
N VAL A 215 -17.96 -15.25 -1.48
CA VAL A 215 -16.71 -15.89 -1.03
C VAL A 215 -15.91 -16.45 -2.21
N GLU A 216 -16.60 -16.98 -3.22
CA GLU A 216 -15.99 -17.38 -4.49
C GLU A 216 -15.35 -16.19 -5.19
N TYR A 217 -16.05 -15.05 -5.22
CA TYR A 217 -15.57 -13.80 -5.80
C TYR A 217 -14.31 -13.28 -5.09
N CYS A 218 -14.35 -13.21 -3.75
CA CYS A 218 -13.20 -12.80 -2.96
C CYS A 218 -11.99 -13.74 -3.17
N SER A 219 -12.20 -15.05 -3.16
CA SER A 219 -11.12 -16.02 -3.39
C SER A 219 -10.55 -15.93 -4.81
N ALA A 220 -11.40 -15.77 -5.82
CA ALA A 220 -10.99 -15.55 -7.19
C ALA A 220 -10.13 -14.27 -7.32
N LEU A 221 -10.54 -13.19 -6.66
CA LEU A 221 -9.79 -11.95 -6.61
C LEU A 221 -8.45 -12.10 -5.90
N VAL A 222 -8.38 -12.87 -4.80
CA VAL A 222 -7.12 -13.24 -4.12
C VAL A 222 -6.17 -13.92 -5.09
N GLY A 223 -6.63 -14.93 -5.83
CA GLY A 223 -5.81 -15.66 -6.79
C GLY A 223 -5.35 -14.79 -7.96
N LEU A 224 -6.26 -14.00 -8.55
CA LEU A 224 -5.93 -13.11 -9.66
C LEU A 224 -4.94 -12.01 -9.26
N SER A 225 -5.07 -11.48 -8.03
CA SER A 225 -4.18 -10.45 -7.47
C SER A 225 -2.73 -10.92 -7.34
N ALA A 226 -2.49 -12.23 -7.36
CA ALA A 226 -1.12 -12.77 -7.34
C ALA A 226 -0.42 -12.68 -8.71
N SER A 227 -1.17 -12.57 -9.81
CA SER A 227 -0.62 -12.61 -11.18
C SER A 227 0.04 -11.32 -11.63
N THR A 228 1.31 -11.32 -12.05
CA THR A 228 2.00 -10.09 -12.49
C THR A 228 1.62 -9.60 -13.90
N HIS A 229 0.68 -10.25 -14.58
CA HIS A 229 0.30 -9.88 -15.95
C HIS A 229 -0.52 -8.57 -15.99
N PRO A 230 -0.19 -7.60 -16.87
CA PRO A 230 -0.85 -6.29 -16.88
C PRO A 230 -2.38 -6.31 -17.05
N THR A 231 -2.91 -7.22 -17.88
CA THR A 231 -4.37 -7.35 -18.08
C THR A 231 -5.10 -7.81 -16.81
N HIS A 232 -4.44 -8.59 -15.95
CA HIS A 232 -5.00 -9.04 -14.68
C HIS A 232 -5.06 -7.90 -13.68
N SER A 233 -4.05 -7.02 -13.63
CA SER A 233 -4.07 -5.83 -12.79
C SER A 233 -5.26 -4.91 -13.09
N ALA A 234 -5.55 -4.65 -14.38
CA ALA A 234 -6.71 -3.86 -14.77
C ALA A 234 -8.03 -4.51 -14.32
N ARG A 235 -8.15 -5.84 -14.44
CA ARG A 235 -9.32 -6.58 -13.96
C ARG A 235 -9.45 -6.53 -12.43
N VAL A 236 -8.36 -6.74 -11.70
CA VAL A 236 -8.32 -6.66 -10.23
C VAL A 236 -8.81 -5.30 -9.75
N SER A 237 -8.37 -4.20 -10.38
CA SER A 237 -8.84 -2.85 -10.02
C SER A 237 -10.34 -2.67 -10.23
N ALA A 238 -10.90 -3.15 -11.35
CA ALA A 238 -12.35 -3.10 -11.57
C ALA A 238 -13.12 -3.88 -10.49
N CYS A 239 -12.65 -5.08 -10.14
CA CYS A 239 -13.28 -5.94 -9.15
C CYS A 239 -13.21 -5.39 -7.70
N VAL A 240 -12.20 -4.57 -7.38
CA VAL A 240 -12.11 -3.89 -6.07
C VAL A 240 -13.28 -2.93 -5.89
N ASP A 241 -13.63 -2.17 -6.93
CA ASP A 241 -14.74 -1.23 -6.85
C ASP A 241 -16.08 -1.98 -6.74
N ASP A 242 -16.23 -3.13 -7.42
CA ASP A 242 -17.41 -4.00 -7.30
C ASP A 242 -17.61 -4.56 -5.87
N LEU A 243 -16.53 -4.90 -5.17
CA LEU A 243 -16.63 -5.36 -3.76
C LEU A 243 -17.24 -4.29 -2.84
N PHE A 244 -17.05 -3.01 -3.14
CA PHE A 244 -17.64 -1.93 -2.35
C PHE A 244 -19.08 -1.60 -2.76
N SER A 245 -19.52 -2.05 -3.94
CA SER A 245 -20.85 -1.73 -4.49
C SER A 245 -21.94 -2.70 -4.01
N ASP A 246 -21.62 -3.98 -3.84
CA ASP A 246 -22.55 -4.98 -3.31
C ASP A 246 -22.16 -5.50 -1.93
N GLY A 247 -23.17 -5.71 -1.07
CA GLY A 247 -23.02 -6.36 0.22
C GLY A 247 -22.40 -5.54 1.35
N ARG A 248 -21.57 -4.53 1.06
CA ARG A 248 -20.98 -3.67 2.10
C ARG A 248 -22.06 -2.79 2.75
N ARG A 249 -22.12 -2.84 4.07
CA ARG A 249 -23.08 -2.11 4.90
C ARG A 249 -22.44 -0.86 5.51
N LEU A 250 -23.30 0.04 6.00
CA LEU A 250 -22.87 1.26 6.69
C LEU A 250 -22.15 1.00 8.01
N ASP A 251 -22.33 -0.18 8.61
CA ASP A 251 -21.61 -0.60 9.83
C ASP A 251 -20.18 -1.07 9.54
N GLY A 252 -19.79 -1.20 8.27
CA GLY A 252 -18.47 -1.69 7.84
C GLY A 252 -18.44 -3.17 7.45
N SER A 253 -19.48 -3.94 7.75
CA SER A 253 -19.53 -5.37 7.39
C SER A 253 -19.90 -5.62 5.93
N TRP A 254 -19.55 -6.79 5.41
CA TRP A 254 -20.22 -7.38 4.26
C TRP A 254 -21.30 -8.34 4.75
N TYR A 255 -22.54 -8.09 4.33
CA TYR A 255 -23.76 -8.82 4.70
C TYR A 255 -23.96 -9.10 6.20
N HIS A 256 -23.29 -8.34 7.07
CA HIS A 256 -23.29 -8.54 8.52
C HIS A 256 -22.76 -9.93 8.95
N ASP A 257 -21.77 -10.45 8.22
CA ASP A 257 -21.13 -11.73 8.51
C ASP A 257 -19.61 -11.57 8.63
N ALA A 258 -19.04 -12.13 9.71
CA ALA A 258 -17.60 -12.11 9.95
C ALA A 258 -16.82 -12.90 8.88
N TRP A 259 -17.37 -13.99 8.34
CA TRP A 259 -16.74 -14.80 7.30
C TRP A 259 -16.58 -14.03 6.00
N GLU A 260 -17.68 -13.46 5.51
CA GLU A 260 -17.70 -12.70 4.26
C GLU A 260 -16.85 -11.44 4.40
N THR A 261 -16.98 -10.71 5.52
CA THR A 261 -16.13 -9.54 5.82
C THR A 261 -14.65 -9.90 5.84
N SER A 262 -14.27 -11.04 6.41
CA SER A 262 -12.87 -11.48 6.45
C SER A 262 -12.33 -11.80 5.07
N TRP A 263 -13.12 -12.50 4.23
CA TRP A 263 -12.74 -12.78 2.84
C TRP A 263 -12.59 -11.51 2.02
N ALA A 264 -13.51 -10.54 2.18
CA ALA A 264 -13.41 -9.24 1.53
C ALA A 264 -12.12 -8.52 1.94
N LEU A 265 -11.83 -8.44 3.25
CA LEU A 265 -10.61 -7.80 3.75
C LEU A 265 -9.33 -8.48 3.26
N LEU A 266 -9.30 -9.81 3.17
CA LEU A 266 -8.16 -10.56 2.62
C LEU A 266 -7.98 -10.32 1.11
N ALA A 267 -9.07 -10.33 0.35
CA ALA A 267 -9.05 -10.05 -1.07
C ALA A 267 -8.59 -8.61 -1.34
N LEU A 268 -9.15 -7.65 -0.60
CA LEU A 268 -8.75 -6.26 -0.65
C LEU A 268 -7.29 -6.09 -0.27
N LYS A 269 -6.76 -6.78 0.75
CA LYS A 269 -5.34 -6.63 1.14
C LYS A 269 -4.39 -6.97 0.00
N LEU A 270 -4.69 -8.04 -0.74
CA LEU A 270 -3.87 -8.50 -1.86
C LEU A 270 -4.09 -7.67 -3.12
N ALA A 271 -5.34 -7.30 -3.43
CA ALA A 271 -5.68 -6.45 -4.56
C ALA A 271 -5.15 -5.01 -4.40
N SER A 272 -5.15 -4.51 -3.15
CA SER A 272 -4.66 -3.19 -2.76
C SER A 272 -3.19 -2.98 -3.01
N ALA A 273 -2.40 -4.05 -3.19
CA ALA A 273 -1.03 -3.92 -3.68
C ALA A 273 -0.96 -3.33 -5.11
N ARG A 274 -2.10 -3.21 -5.82
CA ARG A 274 -2.18 -2.94 -7.27
C ARG A 274 -3.45 -2.16 -7.67
N LYS A 275 -3.83 -1.12 -6.92
CA LYS A 275 -4.95 -0.26 -7.37
C LYS A 275 -4.46 0.70 -8.45
N LEU A 276 -5.11 0.60 -9.59
CA LEU A 276 -4.90 1.41 -10.78
C LEU A 276 -5.74 2.69 -10.63
N VAL A 277 -5.14 3.79 -10.16
CA VAL A 277 -5.85 5.07 -10.08
C VAL A 277 -5.97 5.63 -11.48
N THR A 278 -7.17 5.55 -12.05
CA THR A 278 -7.49 6.18 -13.33
C THR A 278 -8.09 7.55 -13.04
N LEU A 279 -7.26 8.60 -13.05
CA LEU A 279 -7.77 9.97 -12.95
C LEU A 279 -8.50 10.32 -14.25
N SER A 280 -9.77 10.74 -14.15
CA SER A 280 -10.47 11.25 -15.32
C SER A 280 -9.81 12.56 -15.77
N VAL A 281 -9.90 12.87 -17.07
CA VAL A 281 -9.36 14.14 -17.61
C VAL A 281 -9.99 15.35 -16.93
N HIS A 282 -11.23 15.21 -16.46
CA HIS A 282 -11.94 16.25 -15.72
C HIS A 282 -11.32 16.48 -14.32
N ASP A 283 -11.07 15.40 -13.57
CA ASP A 283 -10.47 15.49 -12.23
C ASP A 283 -9.03 16.00 -12.31
N LEU A 284 -8.29 15.62 -13.36
CA LEU A 284 -6.97 16.18 -13.60
C LEU A 284 -7.04 17.68 -13.93
N ALA A 285 -8.04 18.12 -14.70
CA ALA A 285 -8.24 19.54 -14.98
C ALA A 285 -8.52 20.32 -13.70
N LEU A 286 -9.30 19.76 -12.76
CA LEU A 286 -9.54 20.36 -11.45
C LEU A 286 -8.27 20.43 -10.59
N ILE A 287 -7.47 19.36 -10.57
CA ILE A 287 -6.18 19.35 -9.85
C ILE A 287 -5.20 20.37 -10.47
N LEU A 288 -5.15 20.48 -11.79
CA LEU A 288 -4.33 21.47 -12.48
C LEU A 288 -4.83 22.89 -12.24
N GLU A 289 -6.15 23.10 -12.21
CA GLU A 289 -6.75 24.40 -11.87
C GLU A 289 -6.45 24.81 -10.42
N ASP A 290 -6.48 23.86 -9.48
CA ASP A 290 -6.10 24.10 -8.09
C ASP A 290 -4.59 24.35 -7.94
N ALA A 291 -3.75 23.66 -8.72
CA ALA A 291 -2.31 23.91 -8.76
C ALA A 291 -1.99 25.29 -9.37
N ASP A 292 -2.70 25.71 -10.42
CA ASP A 292 -2.59 27.04 -11.00
C ASP A 292 -3.04 28.12 -10.01
N LYS A 293 -4.16 27.92 -9.30
CA LYS A 293 -4.58 28.81 -8.21
C LYS A 293 -3.53 28.90 -7.10
N LEU A 294 -2.90 27.79 -6.74
CA LEU A 294 -1.82 27.79 -5.75
C LEU A 294 -0.58 28.56 -6.25
N ALA A 295 -0.24 28.41 -7.53
CA ALA A 295 0.86 29.14 -8.17
C ALA A 295 0.57 30.66 -8.23
N ASP A 296 -0.66 31.04 -8.58
CA ASP A 296 -1.10 32.44 -8.58
C ASP A 296 -1.05 33.03 -7.17
N ASN A 297 -1.55 32.31 -6.17
CA ASN A 297 -1.47 32.72 -4.76
C ASN A 297 -0.02 32.90 -4.28
N LEU A 298 0.87 31.99 -4.66
CA LEU A 298 2.31 32.10 -4.39
C LEU A 298 2.92 33.32 -5.08
N GLN A 299 2.61 33.54 -6.36
CA GLN A 299 3.11 34.68 -7.11
C GLN A 299 2.60 36.01 -6.56
N GLU A 300 1.33 36.09 -6.14
CA GLU A 300 0.75 37.25 -5.49
C GLU A 300 1.38 37.50 -4.12
N SER A 301 1.62 36.45 -3.33
CA SER A 301 2.37 36.53 -2.07
C SER A 301 3.78 37.08 -2.30
N TYR A 302 4.49 36.60 -3.33
CA TYR A 302 5.79 37.15 -3.71
C TYR A 302 5.67 38.61 -4.15
N ARG A 303 4.73 38.96 -5.03
CA ARG A 303 4.51 40.34 -5.47
C ARG A 303 4.20 41.28 -4.31
N ASN A 304 3.39 40.85 -3.35
CA ASN A 304 3.09 41.61 -2.14
C ASN A 304 4.31 41.76 -1.24
N ARG A 305 5.13 40.71 -1.09
CA ARG A 305 6.41 40.79 -0.37
C ARG A 305 7.40 41.71 -1.08
N PHE A 306 7.43 41.70 -2.42
CA PHE A 306 8.29 42.58 -3.23
C PHE A 306 7.76 44.02 -3.33
N SER A 307 6.46 44.25 -3.26
CA SER A 307 5.87 45.60 -3.29
C SER A 307 6.07 46.35 -1.98
N VAL A 308 6.23 45.61 -0.87
CA VAL A 308 6.66 46.15 0.43
C VAL A 308 8.15 46.55 0.40
N LEU A 309 8.96 45.98 -0.49
CA LEU A 309 10.33 46.44 -0.73
C LEU A 309 10.29 47.73 -1.57
N ASN A 310 10.29 48.86 -0.87
CA ASN A 310 10.35 50.21 -1.44
C ASN A 310 11.42 50.27 -2.56
N PRO A 311 11.19 50.94 -3.70
CA PRO A 311 12.18 51.10 -4.78
C PRO A 311 13.58 51.54 -4.30
N SER A 312 13.64 52.28 -3.20
CA SER A 312 14.89 52.62 -2.51
C SER A 312 15.69 51.41 -2.05
N TYR A 313 15.07 50.29 -1.67
CA TYR A 313 15.75 49.04 -1.29
C TYR A 313 16.48 48.41 -2.48
N PHE A 314 15.87 48.37 -3.66
CA PHE A 314 16.55 47.89 -4.88
C PHE A 314 17.78 48.76 -5.20
N TRP A 315 17.63 50.09 -5.17
CA TRP A 315 18.74 51.01 -5.39
C TRP A 315 19.81 50.93 -4.31
N ASN A 316 19.42 50.67 -3.05
CA ASN A 316 20.37 50.43 -1.97
C ASN A 316 21.17 49.14 -2.22
N VAL A 317 20.53 48.04 -2.61
CA VAL A 317 21.23 46.78 -2.95
C VAL A 317 22.18 46.98 -4.13
N VAL A 318 21.77 47.69 -5.18
CA VAL A 318 22.63 48.03 -6.33
C VAL A 318 23.79 48.93 -5.90
N ALA A 319 23.55 49.94 -5.06
CA ALA A 319 24.60 50.82 -4.55
C ALA A 319 25.61 50.06 -3.68
N TYR A 320 25.15 49.19 -2.76
CA TYR A 320 26.03 48.38 -1.91
C TYR A 320 26.85 47.39 -2.73
N SER A 321 26.26 46.76 -3.75
CA SER A 321 26.99 45.84 -4.62
C SER A 321 28.01 46.56 -5.51
N GLN A 322 27.73 47.76 -5.98
CA GLN A 322 28.70 48.61 -6.68
C GLN A 322 29.85 49.06 -5.78
N VAL A 323 29.56 49.48 -4.55
CA VAL A 323 30.60 49.82 -3.56
C VAL A 323 31.48 48.60 -3.27
N LEU A 324 30.89 47.42 -3.09
CA LEU A 324 31.65 46.18 -2.87
C LEU A 324 32.55 45.85 -4.07
N LEU A 325 32.03 45.95 -5.30
CA LEU A 325 32.81 45.73 -6.52
C LEU A 325 33.99 46.69 -6.65
N ILE A 326 33.78 47.98 -6.34
CA ILE A 326 34.85 48.98 -6.33
C ILE A 326 35.90 48.65 -5.27
N LEU A 327 35.48 48.25 -4.07
CA LEU A 327 36.40 47.86 -2.99
C LEU A 327 37.23 46.62 -3.35
N VAL A 328 36.61 45.63 -3.99
CA VAL A 328 37.32 44.44 -4.49
C VAL A 328 38.30 44.83 -5.62
N ALA A 329 37.89 45.66 -6.57
CA ALA A 329 38.75 46.12 -7.65
C ALA A 329 39.95 46.92 -7.13
N LEU A 330 39.74 47.83 -6.17
CA LEU A 330 40.81 48.57 -5.52
C LEU A 330 41.72 47.63 -4.70
N ALA A 331 41.16 46.59 -4.05
CA ALA A 331 41.95 45.63 -3.28
C ALA A 331 42.86 44.81 -4.19
N VAL A 332 42.33 44.34 -5.31
CA VAL A 332 43.13 43.69 -6.36
C VAL A 332 44.20 44.66 -6.87
N TYR A 333 43.84 45.90 -7.19
CA TYR A 333 44.81 46.91 -7.66
C TYR A 333 45.93 47.19 -6.64
N GLY A 334 45.59 47.35 -5.36
CA GLY A 334 46.54 47.62 -4.27
C GLY A 334 47.46 46.44 -3.97
N ILE A 335 46.95 45.20 -4.03
CA ILE A 335 47.74 43.97 -3.85
C ILE A 335 48.78 43.80 -4.96
N PHE A 336 48.45 44.19 -6.20
CA PHE A 336 49.34 43.98 -7.34
C PHE A 336 50.30 45.14 -7.65
N LEU A 337 50.08 46.36 -7.14
CA LEU A 337 50.83 47.56 -7.57
C LEU A 337 51.44 48.43 -6.47
N SER A 338 51.17 48.19 -5.16
CA SER A 338 51.71 49.02 -4.07
C SER A 338 52.75 48.26 -3.22
N GLN A 339 53.95 48.83 -3.04
CA GLN A 339 55.00 48.25 -2.18
C GLN A 339 54.74 48.44 -0.67
N ASP A 340 53.83 49.34 -0.28
CA ASP A 340 53.39 49.53 1.10
C ASP A 340 51.90 49.17 1.24
N SER A 341 51.62 47.98 1.79
CA SER A 341 50.28 47.38 1.89
C SER A 341 49.56 47.68 3.22
N GLY A 342 50.22 48.32 4.18
CA GLY A 342 49.71 48.52 5.54
C GLY A 342 48.55 49.52 5.67
N TRP A 343 48.55 50.61 4.90
CA TRP A 343 47.48 51.61 4.94
C TRP A 343 46.17 51.10 4.31
N TYR A 344 46.29 50.10 3.42
CA TYR A 344 45.18 49.53 2.66
C TYR A 344 44.26 48.67 3.54
N ILE A 345 44.86 47.85 4.43
CA ILE A 345 44.11 47.04 5.40
C ILE A 345 43.33 47.94 6.37
N GLY A 346 43.94 49.05 6.83
CA GLY A 346 43.27 50.03 7.70
C GLY A 346 42.06 50.70 7.05
N PHE A 347 42.14 51.04 5.77
CA PHE A 347 41.04 51.68 5.02
C PHE A 347 39.89 50.70 4.74
N VAL A 348 40.18 49.46 4.35
CA VAL A 348 39.17 48.41 4.16
C VAL A 348 38.50 48.05 5.49
N SER A 349 39.24 47.98 6.60
CA SER A 349 38.67 47.72 7.93
C SER A 349 37.75 48.84 8.41
N LEU A 350 38.07 50.12 8.15
CA LEU A 350 37.24 51.27 8.52
C LEU A 350 35.91 51.32 7.74
N LEU A 351 35.91 50.85 6.48
CA LEU A 351 34.71 50.82 5.63
C LEU A 351 33.79 49.61 5.86
N LEU A 352 34.28 48.56 6.54
CA LEU A 352 33.46 47.39 6.91
C LEU A 352 32.66 47.59 8.21
N VAL A 353 33.02 48.58 9.04
CA VAL A 353 32.33 48.88 10.31
C VAL A 353 30.84 49.26 10.12
N PRO A 354 30.44 50.08 9.12
CA PRO A 354 29.03 50.39 8.88
C PRO A 354 28.22 49.19 8.38
N GLY A 355 28.86 48.23 7.70
CA GLY A 355 28.18 47.04 7.13
C GLY A 355 27.69 46.03 8.17
N LEU A 356 28.31 46.01 9.35
CA LEU A 356 27.91 45.11 10.45
C LEU A 356 26.51 45.43 10.97
N GLY A 357 26.08 46.70 10.92
CA GLY A 357 24.72 47.10 11.29
C GLY A 357 23.67 46.52 10.34
N THR A 358 23.93 46.61 9.03
CA THR A 358 23.04 46.11 7.98
C THR A 358 22.97 44.59 7.95
N VAL A 359 24.10 43.90 8.16
CA VAL A 359 24.14 42.43 8.29
C VAL A 359 23.36 41.98 9.53
N ARG A 360 23.45 42.71 10.64
CA ARG A 360 22.69 42.41 11.87
C ARG A 360 21.18 42.60 11.68
N GLN A 361 20.76 43.63 10.94
CA GLN A 361 19.35 43.83 10.59
C GLN A 361 18.82 42.76 9.62
N LEU A 362 19.61 42.37 8.60
CA LEU A 362 19.27 41.28 7.69
C LEU A 362 19.18 39.93 8.41
N TRP A 363 20.06 39.67 9.36
CA TRP A 363 20.00 38.48 10.20
C TRP A 363 18.74 38.47 11.08
N HIS A 364 18.39 39.61 11.67
CA HIS A 364 17.18 39.74 12.48
C HIS A 364 15.89 39.53 11.64
N LEU A 365 15.85 40.05 10.41
CA LEU A 365 14.75 39.82 9.48
C LEU A 365 14.62 38.34 9.09
N ARG A 366 15.75 37.66 8.83
CA ARG A 366 15.78 36.23 8.54
C ARG A 366 15.30 35.38 9.71
N SER A 367 15.67 35.73 10.95
CA SER A 367 15.20 35.01 12.13
C SER A 367 13.70 35.16 12.40
N MET A 368 13.10 36.29 11.99
CA MET A 368 11.66 36.49 12.09
C MET A 368 10.87 35.66 11.07
N THR A 369 11.39 35.48 9.86
CA THR A 369 10.75 34.60 8.85
C THR A 369 10.83 33.12 9.22
N LEU A 370 11.93 32.67 9.84
CA LEU A 370 12.08 31.25 10.24
C LEU A 370 11.18 30.84 11.42
N ASN A 371 10.73 31.80 12.24
CA ASN A 371 9.83 31.54 13.36
C ASN A 371 8.34 31.62 13.00
N GLN A 372 7.99 31.96 11.76
CA GLN A 372 6.60 31.96 11.27
C GLN A 372 6.23 30.68 10.50
N ASP A 373 7.23 29.87 10.13
CA ASP A 373 7.05 28.61 9.39
C ASP A 373 7.17 27.35 10.30
N ASN A 374 7.26 27.55 11.63
CA ASN A 374 7.03 26.54 12.67
C ASN A 374 5.75 26.91 13.42
#